data_AF-A0A820LHX5-F1
#
_entry.id   AF-A0A820LHX5-F1
#
_cell.length_a   1.000
_cell.length_b   1.000
_cell.length_c   1.000
_cell.angle_alpha   90.00
_cell.angle_beta   90.00
_cell.angle_gamma   90.00
#
_symmetry.space_group_name_H-M   'P 1'
#
loop_
_entity.id
_entity.type
_entity.pdbx_description
1 polymer ?
#
loop_
_entity_poly.entity_id
_entity_poly.type
_entity_poly.pdbx_seq_one_letter_code
_entity_poly.pdbx_strand_id
1 'polypeptide(L)' 'GAKEGSIVVGGNGEGEQPNQLSYPIGLLFDRQGHLYVADHNNHRILKFQIDSSNSSS' A
#
# COMPACT_ATOMS: atom_id res chain seq x y z
N GLY A 1 -21.95 3.13 -11.93
CA GLY A 1 -20.63 2.50 -12.00
C GLY A 1 -19.66 3.40 -11.29
N ALA A 2 -18.82 2.88 -10.39
CA ALA A 2 -17.90 3.72 -9.62
C ALA A 2 -16.92 4.41 -10.58
N LYS A 3 -16.85 5.73 -10.45
CA LYS A 3 -16.08 6.65 -11.28
C LYS A 3 -14.94 7.09 -10.36
N GLU A 4 -13.71 6.74 -10.72
CA GLU A 4 -12.43 7.01 -10.01
C GLU A 4 -12.00 5.99 -8.95
N GLY A 5 -10.73 5.58 -9.03
CA GLY A 5 -10.04 4.78 -8.03
C GLY A 5 -8.97 5.63 -7.35
N SER A 6 -8.78 5.43 -6.05
CA SER A 6 -7.73 6.10 -5.27
C SER A 6 -6.48 5.22 -5.19
N ILE A 7 -5.31 5.86 -5.20
CA ILE A 7 -4.06 5.20 -4.84
C ILE A 7 -4.07 5.06 -3.32
N VAL A 8 -4.05 3.83 -2.83
CA VAL A 8 -4.08 3.53 -1.40
C VAL A 8 -2.65 3.33 -0.85
N VAL A 9 -1.76 2.73 -1.64
CA VAL A 9 -0.38 2.44 -1.27
C VAL A 9 0.55 2.65 -2.46
N GLY A 10 1.73 3.21 -2.21
CA GLY A 10 2.72 3.51 -3.24
C GLY A 10 2.37 4.80 -4.01
N GLY A 11 2.59 4.80 -5.32
CA GLY A 11 2.28 5.93 -6.20
C GLY A 11 3.33 7.06 -6.22
N ASN A 12 4.35 7.01 -5.37
CA ASN A 12 5.41 8.02 -5.28
C ASN A 12 6.75 7.56 -5.89
N GLY A 13 6.67 6.68 -6.88
CA GLY A 13 7.84 6.10 -7.54
C GLY A 13 8.54 5.01 -6.73
N GLU A 14 9.65 4.52 -7.29
CA GLU A 14 10.50 3.53 -6.65
C GLU A 14 11.38 4.16 -5.56
N GLY A 15 11.54 3.46 -4.43
CA GLY A 15 12.44 3.88 -3.35
C GLY A 15 12.11 3.22 -2.00
N GLU A 16 12.81 3.67 -0.98
CA GLU A 16 12.79 3.07 0.38
C GLU A 16 11.90 3.85 1.36
N GLN A 17 11.31 4.98 0.95
CA GLN A 17 10.43 5.74 1.84
C GLN A 17 9.12 4.99 2.13
N PRO A 18 8.40 5.29 3.22
CA PRO A 18 7.16 4.60 3.59
C PRO A 18 6.04 4.64 2.52
N ASN A 19 6.06 5.66 1.65
CA ASN A 19 5.11 5.86 0.56
C ASN A 19 5.66 5.43 -0.82
N GLN A 20 6.81 4.75 -0.85
CA GLN A 20 7.47 4.20 -2.02
C GLN A 20 7.60 2.68 -1.92
N LEU A 21 7.72 2.00 -3.07
CA LEU A 21 7.88 0.55 -3.17
C LEU A 21 8.97 0.24 -4.20
N SER A 22 9.75 -0.82 -4.00
CA SER A 22 10.68 -1.36 -4.98
C SER A 22 10.41 -2.86 -5.19
N TYR A 23 9.90 -3.17 -6.39
CA TYR A 23 9.52 -4.50 -6.85
C TYR A 23 8.60 -5.26 -5.86
N PRO A 24 7.38 -4.77 -5.56
CA PRO A 24 6.46 -5.47 -4.68
C PRO A 24 5.97 -6.78 -5.34
N ILE A 25 6.06 -7.90 -4.63
CA ILE A 25 5.74 -9.24 -5.17
C ILE A 25 4.50 -9.89 -4.55
N GLY A 26 3.91 -9.29 -3.51
CA GLY A 26 2.78 -9.89 -2.81
C GLY A 26 1.97 -8.88 -1.99
N LEU A 27 0.67 -9.12 -1.95
CA LEU A 27 -0.32 -8.33 -1.22
C LEU A 27 -1.26 -9.27 -0.43
N LEU A 28 -1.55 -8.91 0.82
CA LEU A 28 -2.44 -9.66 1.72
C LEU A 28 -3.25 -8.69 2.59
N PHE A 29 -4.52 -8.97 2.80
CA PHE A 29 -5.32 -8.33 3.84
C PHE A 29 -5.43 -9.21 5.08
N ASP A 30 -5.30 -8.63 6.28
CA ASP A 30 -5.70 -9.31 7.51
C ASP A 30 -7.20 -9.16 7.80
N ARG A 31 -7.68 -9.86 8.84
CA ARG A 31 -9.10 -9.86 9.23
C ARG A 31 -9.58 -8.51 9.77
N GLN A 32 -8.67 -7.59 10.06
CA GLN A 32 -8.98 -6.21 10.50
C GLN A 32 -8.96 -5.24 9.32
N GLY A 33 -8.63 -5.69 8.11
CA GLY A 33 -8.58 -4.87 6.90
C GLY A 33 -7.24 -4.14 6.69
N HIS A 34 -6.20 -4.46 7.46
CA HIS A 34 -4.87 -3.91 7.15
C HIS A 34 -4.29 -4.59 5.90
N LEU A 35 -3.65 -3.80 5.04
CA LEU A 35 -2.94 -4.29 3.87
C LEU A 35 -1.47 -4.52 4.21
N TYR A 36 -0.96 -5.69 3.85
CA TYR A 36 0.46 -6.04 3.93
C TYR A 36 1.03 -6.12 2.52
N VAL A 37 2.22 -5.55 2.33
CA VAL A 37 2.94 -5.53 1.05
C VAL A 37 4.32 -6.15 1.24
N ALA A 38 4.65 -7.16 0.44
CA ALA A 38 5.99 -7.73 0.35
C ALA A 38 6.82 -6.92 -0.65
N ASP A 39 7.62 -5.99 -0.13
CA ASP A 39 8.42 -5.02 -0.88
C ASP A 39 9.82 -5.60 -1.13
N HIS A 40 9.95 -6.41 -2.19
CA HIS A 40 11.01 -7.41 -2.33
C HIS A 40 12.42 -6.83 -2.35
N ASN A 41 12.66 -5.82 -3.19
CA ASN A 41 14.00 -5.25 -3.35
C ASN A 41 14.42 -4.43 -2.13
N ASN A 42 13.44 -3.91 -1.39
CA ASN A 42 13.68 -3.23 -0.12
C ASN A 42 13.78 -4.21 1.07
N HIS A 43 13.66 -5.52 0.83
CA HIS A 43 13.75 -6.58 1.83
C HIS A 43 12.87 -6.35 3.08
N ARG A 44 11.66 -5.83 2.88
CA ARG A 44 10.75 -5.46 3.97
C ARG A 44 9.31 -5.89 3.72
N ILE A 45 8.55 -5.98 4.82
CA ILE A 45 7.08 -6.08 4.77
C ILE A 45 6.52 -4.77 5.32
N LEU A 46 5.69 -4.09 4.53
CA LEU A 46 4.97 -2.90 4.95
C LEU A 46 3.56 -3.26 5.36
N LYS A 47 3.04 -2.60 6.40
CA LYS A 47 1.65 -2.70 6.86
C LYS A 47 0.98 -1.34 6.74
N PHE A 48 -0.16 -1.30 6.08
CA PHE A 48 -0.97 -0.11 5.92
C PHE A 48 -2.32 -0.30 6.60
N GLN A 49 -2.68 0.67 7.43
CA GLN A 49 -4.04 0.78 7.92
C GLN A 49 -4.88 1.45 6.85
N ILE A 50 -5.80 0.69 6.27
CA ILE A 50 -6.73 1.20 5.28
C ILE A 50 -7.99 1.57 6.04
N ASP A 51 -8.12 2.85 6.38
CA ASP A 51 -9.39 3.36 6.86
C ASP A 51 -10.35 3.48 5.67
N SER A 52 -11.57 2.98 5.82
CA SER A 52 -12.60 3.14 4.79
C SER A 52 -13.16 4.58 4.74
N SER A 53 -12.73 5.44 5.68
CA SER A 53 -12.85 6.87 5.52
C SER A 53 -11.89 7.31 4.43
N ASN A 54 -12.43 7.86 3.36
CA ASN A 54 -11.67 8.55 2.33
C ASN A 54 -10.92 9.74 2.96
N SER A 55 -9.81 9.50 3.67
CA SER A 55 -9.05 10.55 4.33
C SER A 55 -8.09 11.17 3.31
N SER A 56 -8.67 12.03 2.49
CA SER A 56 -7.95 13.16 1.92
C SER A 56 -7.27 13.92 3.06
N SER A 57 -5.96 13.79 3.19
CA SER A 57 -5.09 14.74 3.88
C SER A 57 -3.83 14.93 3.04
#